data_AF-A0A425WJS2-F1
#
_entry.id   AF-A0A425WJS2-F1
#
_cell.length_a   1.000
_cell.length_b   1.000
_cell.length_c   1.000
_cell.angle_alpha   90.00
_cell.angle_beta   90.00
_cell.angle_gamma   90.00
#
_symmetry.space_group_name_H-M   'P 1'
#
loop_
_entity.id
_entity.type
_entity.pdbx_description
1 polymer ?
#
loop_
_entity_poly.entity_id
_entity_poly.type
_entity_poly.pdbx_seq_one_letter_code
_entity_poly.pdbx_strand_id
1 'polypeptide(L)'
;ADTAFHSAIAESCGNMVIPRLMGILKYSVPLFIDVTGKQLIAETIRTHRAIADSIAAHDSTAAHDAMYLHLVYNRNIIANETDQE
;
A
#
# COMPACT_ATOMS: atom_id res chain seq x y z
N ALA A 1 -2.42 5.49 -9.31
CA ALA A 1 -3.00 6.02 -8.05
C ALA A 1 -2.23 5.50 -6.85
N ASP A 2 -2.11 4.17 -6.70
CA ASP A 2 -1.44 3.52 -5.58
C ASP A 2 0.05 3.92 -5.40
N THR A 3 0.87 3.75 -6.44
CA THR A 3 2.28 4.16 -6.42
C THR A 3 2.49 5.63 -6.03
N ALA A 4 1.60 6.52 -6.49
CA ALA A 4 1.68 7.94 -6.17
C ALA A 4 1.33 8.23 -4.70
N PHE A 5 0.37 7.49 -4.14
CA PHE A 5 0.00 7.58 -2.72
C PHE A 5 1.17 7.18 -1.82
N HIS A 6 1.80 6.02 -2.07
CA HIS A 6 2.97 5.59 -1.33
C HIS A 6 4.17 6.53 -1.50
N SER A 7 4.40 7.05 -2.71
CA SER A 7 5.43 8.07 -2.96
C SER A 7 5.22 9.33 -2.12
N ALA A 8 3.99 9.84 -2.03
CA ALA A 8 3.70 11.05 -1.26
C ALA A 8 3.97 10.86 0.24
N ILE A 9 3.58 9.71 0.81
CA ILE A 9 3.89 9.38 2.22
C ILE A 9 5.40 9.30 2.44
N ALA A 10 6.10 8.59 1.56
CA ALA A 10 7.55 8.40 1.61
C ALA A 10 8.34 9.71 1.47
N GLU A 11 7.92 10.61 0.59
CA GLU A 11 8.58 11.91 0.41
C GLU A 11 8.32 12.85 1.60
N SER A 12 7.15 12.72 2.24
CA SER A 12 6.76 13.54 3.41
C SER A 12 7.59 13.26 4.67
N CYS A 13 8.30 12.13 4.75
CA CYS A 13 9.11 11.80 5.94
C CYS A 13 10.47 12.53 6.00
N GLY A 14 10.88 13.24 4.94
CA GLY A 14 12.15 13.98 4.88
C GLY A 14 13.42 13.10 4.96
N ASN A 15 13.27 11.77 4.97
CA ASN A 15 14.37 10.83 5.05
C ASN A 15 14.90 10.51 3.66
N MET A 16 16.15 10.88 3.36
CA MET A 16 16.75 10.67 2.03
C MET A 16 16.95 9.18 1.63
N VAL A 17 16.83 8.24 2.58
CA VAL A 17 16.98 6.80 2.33
C VAL A 17 15.66 6.16 1.88
N ILE A 18 14.54 6.60 2.43
CA ILE A 18 13.21 6.02 2.18
C ILE A 18 12.81 6.10 0.68
N PRO A 19 13.04 7.22 -0.05
CA PRO A 19 12.81 7.29 -1.49
C PRO A 19 13.66 6.33 -2.34
N ARG A 20 14.80 5.84 -1.82
CA ARG A 20 15.59 4.82 -2.53
C ARG A 20 14.97 3.43 -2.40
N LEU A 21 14.35 3.14 -1.25
CA LEU A 21 13.57 1.91 -1.03
C LEU A 21 12.24 1.94 -1.80
N MET A 22 11.69 3.13 -2.10
CA MET A 22 10.54 3.29 -3.00
C MET A 22 10.77 2.71 -4.40
N GLY A 23 12.03 2.57 -4.84
CA GLY A 23 12.35 1.90 -6.11
C GLY A 23 11.77 0.49 -6.17
N ILE A 24 11.85 -0.27 -5.07
CA ILE A 24 11.30 -1.64 -4.99
C ILE A 24 9.77 -1.62 -5.02
N LEU A 25 9.16 -0.68 -4.28
CA LEU A 25 7.71 -0.51 -4.21
C LEU A 25 7.09 -0.08 -5.54
N LYS A 26 7.80 0.73 -6.32
CA LYS A 26 7.35 1.19 -7.66
C LYS A 26 7.20 0.05 -8.66
N TYR A 27 7.98 -1.04 -8.51
CA TYR A 27 7.87 -2.20 -9.39
C TYR A 27 6.89 -3.25 -8.88
N SER A 28 6.78 -3.44 -7.56
CA SER A 28 5.88 -4.45 -6.99
C SER A 28 4.40 -4.09 -7.08
N VAL A 29 4.05 -2.80 -6.93
CA VAL A 29 2.64 -2.34 -6.96
C VAL A 29 1.92 -2.64 -8.29
N PRO A 30 2.49 -2.31 -9.47
CA PRO A 30 1.87 -2.66 -10.75
C PRO A 30 1.69 -4.18 -10.94
N LEU A 31 2.68 -4.98 -10.54
CA LEU A 31 2.63 -6.45 -10.60
C LEU A 31 1.45 -7.01 -9.80
N PHE A 32 1.18 -6.47 -8.61
CA PHE A 32 0.05 -6.90 -7.78
C PHE A 32 -1.31 -6.55 -8.40
N ILE A 33 -1.42 -5.41 -9.08
CA ILE A 33 -2.65 -5.01 -9.78
C ILE A 33 -2.95 -5.98 -10.94
N ASP A 34 -1.91 -6.41 -11.65
CA ASP A 34 -2.04 -7.35 -12.78
C ASP A 34 -2.39 -8.77 -12.30
N VAL A 35 -1.71 -9.27 -11.26
CA VAL A 35 -1.97 -10.61 -10.67
C VAL A 35 -3.40 -10.74 -10.13
N THR A 36 -3.96 -9.65 -9.60
CA THR A 36 -5.28 -9.66 -8.94
C THR A 36 -6.42 -9.23 -9.87
N GLY A 37 -6.15 -9.03 -11.16
CA GLY A 37 -7.15 -8.68 -12.17
C GLY A 37 -7.94 -7.40 -11.86
N LYS A 38 -7.38 -6.47 -11.08
CA LYS A 38 -8.07 -5.26 -10.57
C LYS A 38 -9.31 -5.53 -9.71
N GLN A 39 -9.54 -6.76 -9.23
CA GLN A 39 -10.72 -7.08 -8.39
C GLN A 39 -10.70 -6.36 -7.03
N LEU A 40 -9.56 -5.78 -6.64
CA LEU A 40 -9.32 -5.20 -5.32
C LEU A 40 -9.55 -3.69 -5.22
N ILE A 41 -10.01 -3.01 -6.28
CA ILE A 41 -10.10 -1.54 -6.30
C ILE A 41 -10.84 -0.98 -5.08
N ALA A 42 -11.97 -1.57 -4.70
CA ALA A 42 -12.76 -1.09 -3.57
C ALA A 42 -12.02 -1.21 -2.23
N GLU A 43 -11.26 -2.29 -2.05
CA GLU A 43 -10.52 -2.56 -0.82
C GLU A 43 -9.24 -1.74 -0.74
N THR A 44 -8.53 -1.56 -1.86
CA THR A 44 -7.39 -0.64 -1.96
C THR A 44 -7.83 0.78 -1.62
N ILE A 45 -8.99 1.24 -2.11
CA ILE A 45 -9.53 2.57 -1.76
C ILE A 45 -9.82 2.65 -0.27
N ARG A 46 -10.47 1.63 0.30
CA ARG A 46 -10.83 1.59 1.73
C ARG A 46 -9.59 1.65 2.62
N THR A 47 -8.61 0.80 2.37
CA THR A 47 -7.38 0.71 3.17
C THR A 47 -6.53 1.98 3.03
N HIS A 48 -6.40 2.55 1.82
CA HIS A 48 -5.70 3.83 1.64
C HIS A 48 -6.37 4.98 2.37
N ARG A 49 -7.71 5.02 2.37
CA ARG A 49 -8.43 6.05 3.10
C ARG A 49 -8.19 5.96 4.60
N ALA A 50 -8.19 4.75 5.17
CA ALA A 50 -7.85 4.56 6.58
C ALA A 50 -6.43 5.06 6.92
N ILE A 51 -5.45 4.81 6.04
CA ILE A 51 -4.09 5.34 6.20
C ILE A 51 -4.09 6.87 6.15
N ALA A 52 -4.72 7.45 5.12
CA ALA A 52 -4.75 8.90 4.93
C ALA A 52 -5.45 9.64 6.08
N ASP A 53 -6.59 9.11 6.53
CA ASP A 53 -7.37 9.68 7.64
C ASP A 53 -6.57 9.61 8.96
N SER A 54 -5.84 8.52 9.21
CA SER A 54 -4.97 8.38 10.39
C SER A 54 -3.77 9.35 10.37
N ILE A 55 -3.15 9.52 9.19
CA ILE A 55 -2.08 10.52 9.00
C ILE A 55 -2.62 11.93 9.23
N ALA A 56 -3.80 12.26 8.68
CA ALA A 56 -4.43 13.58 8.85
C ALA A 56 -4.83 13.85 10.31
N ALA A 57 -5.17 12.81 11.07
CA ALA A 57 -5.44 12.90 12.51
C ALA A 57 -4.16 12.99 13.36
N HIS A 58 -2.97 12.93 12.74
CA HIS A 58 -1.67 12.86 13.42
C HIS A 58 -1.52 11.68 14.38
N ASP A 59 -2.25 10.58 14.13
CA ASP A 59 -2.14 9.34 14.89
C ASP A 59 -1.17 8.38 14.19
N SER A 60 0.10 8.42 14.63
CA SER A 60 1.15 7.60 14.04
C SER A 60 0.94 6.09 14.26
N THR A 61 0.31 5.71 15.37
CA THR A 61 0.06 4.30 15.69
C THR A 61 -1.04 3.76 14.78
N ALA A 62 -2.15 4.48 14.67
CA ALA A 62 -3.23 4.11 13.76
C ALA A 62 -2.77 4.08 12.29
N ALA A 63 -1.93 5.04 11.88
CA ALA A 63 -1.37 5.06 10.52
C ALA A 63 -0.48 3.85 10.23
N HIS A 64 0.36 3.46 11.20
CA HIS A 64 1.17 2.25 11.11
C HIS A 64 0.31 0.99 11.00
N ASP A 65 -0.68 0.84 11.88
CA ASP A 65 -1.53 -0.35 11.92
C ASP A 65 -2.39 -0.48 10.66
N ALA A 66 -2.90 0.64 10.14
CA ALA A 66 -3.63 0.67 8.87
C ALA A 66 -2.73 0.26 7.68
N MET A 67 -1.48 0.73 7.64
CA MET A 67 -0.51 0.33 6.62
C MET A 67 -0.16 -1.15 6.73
N TYR A 68 0.02 -1.67 7.94
CA TYR A 68 0.30 -3.08 8.17
C TYR A 68 -0.86 -3.97 7.68
N LEU A 69 -2.10 -3.61 8.03
CA LEU A 69 -3.29 -4.33 7.57
C LEU A 69 -3.45 -4.30 6.05
N HIS A 70 -3.16 -3.15 5.41
CA HIS A 70 -3.13 -3.03 3.96
C HIS A 70 -2.18 -4.06 3.31
N LEU A 71 -0.96 -4.19 3.86
CA LEU A 71 0.03 -5.15 3.35
C LEU A 71 -0.35 -6.61 3.58
N VAL A 72 -0.90 -6.93 4.76
CA VAL A 72 -1.39 -8.28 5.08
C VAL A 72 -2.51 -8.69 4.14
N TYR A 73 -3.43 -7.76 3.87
CA TYR A 73 -4.53 -8.01 2.93
C TYR A 73 -4.02 -8.29 1.52
N ASN A 74 -3.12 -7.45 1.00
CA ASN A 74 -2.50 -7.66 -0.31
C ASN A 74 -1.82 -9.04 -0.38
N ARG A 75 -1.05 -9.42 0.65
CA ARG A 75 -0.37 -10.71 0.72
C ARG A 75 -1.35 -11.89 0.66
N ASN A 76 -2.43 -11.85 1.43
CA ASN A 76 -3.40 -12.95 1.48
C ASN A 76 -4.10 -13.15 0.14
N ILE A 77 -4.45 -12.06 -0.54
CA ILE A 77 -5.09 -12.17 -1.85
C ILE A 77 -4.13 -12.73 -2.89
N ILE A 78 -2.88 -12.25 -2.93
CA ILE A 78 -1.88 -12.79 -3.87
C ILE A 78 -1.71 -14.29 -3.67
N ALA A 79 -1.60 -14.76 -2.42
CA ALA A 79 -1.49 -16.18 -2.12
C ALA A 79 -2.71 -16.97 -2.62
N ASN A 80 -3.92 -16.47 -2.39
CA ASN A 80 -5.15 -17.13 -2.84
C ASN A 80 -5.34 -17.12 -4.36
N GLU A 81 -4.81 -16.14 -5.08
CA GLU A 81 -4.83 -16.10 -6.55
C GLU A 81 -3.78 -17.05 -7.14
N THR A 82 -2.59 -17.16 -6.53
CA THR A 82 -1.56 -18.11 -6.99
C THR A 82 -1.89 -19.58 -6.70
N ASP A 83 -2.72 -19.87 -5.69
CA ASP A 83 -3.16 -21.23 -5.36
C ASP A 83 -4.30 -21.74 -6.27
N GLN A 84 -4.82 -20.91 -7.18
CA GLN A 84 -5.86 -21.25 -8.16
C GLN A 84 -5.33 -21.72 -9.53
N GLU A 85 -4.00 -21.83 -9.68
CA GLU A 85 -3.31 -22.46 -10.84
C GLU A 85 -3.01 -23.96 -10.61
#